data_AF-A0A920S8D7-F1
#
_entry.id   AF-A0A920S8D7-F1
#
_cell.length_a   1.000
_cell.length_b   1.000
_cell.length_c   1.000
_cell.angle_alpha   90.00
_cell.angle_beta   90.00
_cell.angle_gamma   90.00
#
_symmetry.space_group_name_H-M   'P 1'
#
loop_
_entity.id
_entity.type
_entity.pdbx_description
1 polymer ?
#
loop_
_entity_poly.entity_id
_entity_poly.type
_entity_poly.pdbx_seq_one_letter_code
_entity_poly.pdbx_strand_id
1 'polypeptide(L)' 'MNFLGGLAGAIKTINIAVTQKRLAKNTWVDEKVNAHFDARIVWKTYQFRMESLSTDFEREEPES' A
#
# COMPACT_ATOMS: atom_id res chain seq x y z
N MET A 1 17.69 -21.60 -18.44
CA MET A 1 17.96 -21.76 -16.99
C MET A 1 16.71 -22.36 -16.36
N ASN A 2 16.80 -23.57 -15.83
CA ASN A 2 15.69 -24.24 -15.13
C ASN A 2 15.97 -24.16 -13.63
N PHE A 3 15.15 -23.39 -12.91
CA PHE A 3 15.15 -23.35 -11.45
C PHE A 3 14.37 -24.58 -10.92
N LEU A 4 15.09 -25.62 -10.49
CA LEU A 4 14.52 -26.67 -9.66
C LEU A 4 14.44 -26.19 -8.21
N GLY A 5 13.24 -26.21 -7.59
CA GLY A 5 13.14 -26.57 -6.17
C GLY A 5 12.23 -25.76 -5.23
N GLY A 6 11.59 -24.65 -5.64
CA GLY A 6 10.80 -23.83 -4.71
C GLY A 6 9.62 -23.18 -5.41
N LEU A 7 8.51 -22.99 -4.68
CA LEU A 7 7.25 -22.41 -5.14
C LEU A 7 7.47 -21.35 -6.24
N ALA A 8 7.04 -21.63 -7.47
CA ALA A 8 6.97 -20.64 -8.53
C ALA A 8 5.87 -19.63 -8.16
N GLY A 9 6.27 -18.59 -7.45
CA GLY A 9 5.42 -17.46 -7.06
C GLY A 9 5.56 -16.34 -8.08
N ALA A 10 4.44 -15.77 -8.54
CA ALA A 10 4.43 -14.56 -9.36
C ALA A 10 3.45 -13.55 -8.77
N ILE A 11 3.91 -12.32 -8.53
CA ILE A 11 3.04 -11.19 -8.22
C ILE A 11 2.60 -10.58 -9.55
N LYS A 12 1.28 -10.56 -9.80
CA LYS A 12 0.75 -10.16 -11.11
C LYS A 12 0.51 -8.66 -11.21
N THR A 13 -0.09 -8.09 -10.16
CA THR A 13 -0.50 -6.69 -10.12
C THR A 13 -0.49 -6.22 -8.68
N ILE A 14 0.07 -5.04 -8.44
CA ILE A 14 -0.02 -4.30 -7.17
C ILE A 14 -0.72 -2.99 -7.50
N ASN A 15 -1.89 -2.77 -6.92
CA ASN A 15 -2.64 -1.52 -7.00
C ASN A 15 -2.55 -0.83 -5.63
N ILE A 16 -2.02 0.39 -5.63
CA ILE A 16 -1.94 1.22 -4.42
C ILE A 16 -2.69 2.52 -4.73
N ALA A 17 -3.65 2.87 -3.88
CA ALA A 17 -4.37 4.12 -3.94
C ALA A 17 -4.15 4.88 -2.62
N VAL A 18 -3.68 6.11 -2.74
CA VAL A 18 -3.41 7.00 -1.60
C VAL A 18 -4.31 8.22 -1.72
N THR A 19 -5.05 8.52 -0.66
CA THR A 19 -5.78 9.78 -0.51
C THR A 19 -4.99 10.68 0.43
N GLN A 20 -4.60 11.85 -0.08
CA GLN A 20 -3.84 12.82 0.68
C GLN A 20 -4.73 13.96 1.18
N LYS A 21 -4.42 14.45 2.37
CA LYS A 21 -5.08 15.60 2.98
C LYS A 21 -4.05 16.67 3.30
N ARG A 22 -4.38 17.92 2.97
CA ARG A 22 -3.52 19.05 3.31
C ARG A 22 -3.73 19.41 4.78
N LEU A 23 -2.65 19.36 5.56
CA LEU A 23 -2.66 19.71 6.98
C LEU A 23 -2.23 21.17 7.22
N ALA A 24 -1.35 21.69 6.38
CA ALA A 24 -0.77 23.05 6.49
C ALA A 24 -0.28 23.56 5.12
N LYS A 25 0.19 24.80 5.07
CA LYS A 25 0.86 25.34 3.87
C LYS A 25 2.11 24.50 3.59
N ASN A 26 2.09 23.80 2.46
CA ASN A 26 3.13 22.86 2.03
C ASN A 26 3.25 21.55 2.85
N THR A 27 2.30 21.25 3.73
CA THR A 27 2.27 20.00 4.51
C THR A 27 1.07 19.15 4.13
N TRP A 28 1.33 17.90 3.75
CA TRP A 28 0.34 16.92 3.37
C TRP A 28 0.54 15.64 4.18
N VAL A 29 -0.56 14.96 4.47
CA VAL A 29 -0.58 13.66 5.14
C VAL A 29 -1.36 12.67 4.31
N ASP A 30 -0.95 11.40 4.36
CA ASP A 30 -1.70 10.33 3.75
C ASP A 30 -2.83 9.93 4.71
N GLU A 31 -4.06 10.34 4.38
CA GLU A 31 -5.23 10.08 5.22
C GLU A 31 -5.71 8.65 5.05
N LYS A 32 -5.72 8.15 3.81
CA LYS A 32 -6.17 6.78 3.50
C LYS A 32 -5.19 6.11 2.54
N VAL A 33 -4.79 4.89 2.88
CA VAL A 33 -4.00 4.02 2.01
C VAL A 33 -4.78 2.74 1.77
N ASN A 34 -5.05 2.44 0.50
CA ASN A 34 -5.59 1.17 0.07
C ASN A 34 -4.56 0.44 -0.78
N ALA A 35 -4.29 -0.81 -0.46
CA ALA A 35 -3.45 -1.67 -1.29
C ALA A 35 -4.22 -2.93 -1.65
N HIS A 36 -4.11 -3.34 -2.91
CA HIS A 36 -4.59 -4.63 -3.38
C HIS A 36 -3.53 -5.24 -4.28
N PHE A 37 -3.07 -6.44 -3.93
CA PHE A 37 -2.27 -7.25 -4.85
C PHE A 37 -2.76 -8.69 -4.92
N ASP A 38 -2.53 -9.29 -6.08
CA ASP A 38 -2.79 -10.70 -6.33
C ASP A 38 -1.45 -11.44 -6.45
N ALA A 39 -1.25 -12.43 -5.58
CA ALA A 39 -0.10 -13.31 -5.60
C ALA A 39 -0.52 -14.70 -6.11
N ARG A 40 0.11 -15.18 -7.18
CA ARG A 40 -0.07 -16.54 -7.65
C ARG A 40 1.04 -17.41 -7.10
N ILE A 41 0.68 -18.43 -6.34
CA ILE A 41 1.60 -19.45 -5.83
C ILE A 41 1.24 -20.77 -6.52
N VAL A 42 2.11 -21.25 -7.40
CA VAL A 42 1.90 -22.44 -8.23
C VAL A 42 0.62 -22.29 -9.08
N TRP A 43 -0.50 -22.92 -8.69
CA TRP A 43 -1.79 -22.86 -9.38
C TRP A 43 -2.87 -22.08 -8.61
N LYS A 44 -2.59 -21.63 -7.37
CA LYS A 44 -3.56 -20.87 -6.57
C LYS A 44 -3.26 -19.37 -6.64
N THR A 45 -4.31 -18.58 -6.78
CA THR A 45 -4.24 -17.12 -6.66
C THR A 45 -4.75 -16.72 -5.28
N TYR A 46 -3.97 -15.91 -4.57
CA TYR A 46 -4.31 -15.30 -3.29
C TYR A 46 -4.48 -13.81 -3.50
N GLN A 47 -5.57 -13.27 -2.97
CA GLN A 47 -5.87 -11.84 -3.04
C GLN A 47 -5.64 -11.23 -1.67
N PHE A 48 -4.83 -10.17 -1.64
CA PHE A 48 -4.55 -9.43 -0.43
C PHE A 48 -5.13 -8.04 -0.57
N ARG A 49 -5.90 -7.61 0.43
CA ARG A 49 -6.46 -6.27 0.52
C ARG A 49 -6.06 -5.68 1.86
N MET A 50 -5.52 -4.47 1.82
CA MET A 50 -5.18 -3.68 3.00
C MET A 50 -5.89 -2.34 2.87
N GLU A 51 -6.49 -1.90 3.97
CA GLU A 51 -7.03 -0.56 4.12
C GLU A 51 -6.46 0.01 5.43
N SER A 52 -5.90 1.21 5.35
CA SER A 52 -5.44 1.97 6.50
C SER A 52 -6.03 3.37 6.42
N LEU A 53 -6.56 3.83 7.55
CA LEU A 53 -7.09 5.16 7.75
C LEU A 53 -6.34 5.79 8.92
N SER A 54 -5.73 6.94 8.69
CA SER A 54 -5.07 7.75 9.71
C SER A 54 -5.94 8.96 10.02
N THR A 55 -6.16 9.21 11.31
CA THR A 55 -6.97 10.32 11.83
C THR A 55 -6.17 11.13 12.84
N ASP A 56 -6.76 12.23 13.31
CA ASP A 56 -6.23 13.02 14.44
C ASP A 56 -4.80 13.52 14.25
N PHE A 57 -4.51 14.00 13.04
CA PHE A 57 -3.22 14.57 12.71
C PHE A 57 -2.95 15.83 13.52
N GLU A 58 -1.90 15.77 14.34
CA GLU A 58 -1.38 16.91 15.09
C GLU A 58 -0.14 17.46 14.39
N ARG A 59 0.01 18.80 14.41
CA ARG A 59 1.23 19.46 13.95
C ARG A 59 2.15 19.62 15.15
N GLU A 60 3.36 19.06 15.07
CA GLU A 60 4.36 19.21 16.13
C GLU A 60 4.89 20.66 16.22
N GLU A 61 4.86 21.44 15.13
CA GLU A 61 5.30 22.85 15.09
C GLU A 61 4.33 23.78 14.33
N PRO A 62 4.06 25.01 14.81
CA PRO A 62 3.22 26.00 14.13
C PRO A 62 3.96 26.70 12.96
N GLU A 63 3.21 27.11 11.93
CA GLU A 63 3.75 27.86 10.78
C GLU A 63 4.33 29.22 11.22
N SER A 64 5.60 29.47 10.90
CA SER A 64 6.35 30.71 11.15
C SER A 64 6.01 31.83 10.18
#